data_AF-A0A941U328-F1
#
_entry.id   AF-A0A941U328-F1
#
_cell.length_a   1.000
_cell.length_b   1.000
_cell.length_c   1.000
_cell.angle_alpha   90.00
_cell.angle_beta   90.00
_cell.angle_gamma   90.00
#
_symmetry.space_group_name_H-M   'P 1'
#
loop_
_entity.id
_entity.type
_entity.pdbx_description
1 polymer ?
#
loop_
_entity_poly.entity_id
_entity_poly.type
_entity_poly.pdbx_seq_one_letter_code
_entity_poly.pdbx_strand_id
1 'polypeptide(L)'
;MSGAPRHHLERDVVGHAADHLAQGQLARLAARRAFVNLKQTYLLVLEGACGSRADWLRHQVRQAAEPADLWLLRGLVFELLPDTAGRAELQRGLHTLFPPRSALSGFTPLF
;
A
#
# COMPACT_ATOMS: atom_id res chain seq x y z
N MET A 1 17.88 50.89 18.46
CA MET A 1 16.52 50.48 18.09
C MET A 1 16.59 49.07 17.51
N SER A 2 16.43 48.03 18.34
CA SER A 2 16.52 46.63 17.93
C SER A 2 15.09 46.11 17.71
N GLY A 3 14.65 46.08 16.44
CA GLY A 3 13.36 45.52 16.04
C GLY A 3 13.47 44.00 15.88
N ALA A 4 12.56 43.28 16.50
CA ALA A 4 12.64 41.84 16.74
C ALA A 4 12.67 40.96 15.47
N PRO A 5 13.45 39.85 15.46
CA PRO A 5 13.49 38.86 14.38
C PRO A 5 12.45 37.73 14.56
N ARG A 6 11.21 38.04 14.97
CA ARG A 6 10.18 37.01 15.22
C ARG A 6 9.39 36.59 13.99
N HIS A 7 9.23 37.48 13.00
CA HIS A 7 8.40 37.21 11.82
C HIS A 7 9.06 36.31 10.76
N HIS A 8 10.39 36.18 10.75
CA HIS A 8 11.07 35.32 9.78
C HIS A 8 10.95 33.84 10.16
N LEU A 9 11.12 33.54 11.45
CA LEU A 9 11.00 32.19 12.01
C LEU A 9 9.58 31.60 11.87
N GLU A 10 8.54 32.42 12.05
CA GLU A 10 7.15 31.94 11.84
C GLU A 10 6.86 31.62 10.37
N ARG A 11 7.44 32.35 9.42
CA ARG A 11 7.26 32.06 7.99
C ARG A 11 7.90 30.74 7.57
N ASP A 12 9.08 30.43 8.10
CA ASP A 12 9.75 29.16 7.81
C ASP A 12 9.02 27.95 8.43
N VAL A 13 8.49 28.09 9.65
CA VAL A 13 7.71 27.03 10.31
C VAL A 13 6.41 26.75 9.55
N VAL A 14 5.70 27.80 9.10
CA VAL A 14 4.46 27.66 8.31
C VAL A 14 4.74 27.04 6.94
N GLY A 15 5.84 27.43 6.28
CA GLY A 15 6.28 26.83 5.02
C GLY A 15 6.58 25.34 5.17
N HIS A 16 7.35 24.96 6.19
CA HIS A 16 7.70 23.57 6.45
C HIS A 16 6.46 22.71 6.77
N ALA A 17 5.52 23.22 7.57
CA ALA A 17 4.27 22.53 7.86
C ALA A 17 3.40 22.31 6.61
N ALA A 18 3.34 23.30 5.71
CA ALA A 18 2.65 23.16 4.42
C ALA A 18 3.30 22.10 3.53
N ASP A 19 4.64 22.04 3.51
CA ASP A 19 5.39 21.02 2.77
C ASP A 19 5.10 19.60 3.32
N HIS A 20 5.09 19.42 4.63
CA HIS A 20 4.75 18.14 5.26
C HIS A 20 3.32 17.71 4.95
N LEU A 21 2.35 18.64 4.95
CA LEU A 21 0.97 18.35 4.58
C LEU A 21 0.85 17.97 3.11
N ALA A 22 1.54 18.68 2.20
CA ALA A 22 1.58 18.37 0.78
C ALA A 22 2.23 17.00 0.53
N GLN A 23 3.37 16.71 1.17
CA GLN A 23 4.02 15.41 1.14
C GLN A 23 3.10 14.30 1.66
N GLY A 24 2.37 14.54 2.75
CA GLY A 24 1.39 13.60 3.30
C GLY A 24 0.18 13.38 2.37
N GLN A 25 -0.27 14.39 1.63
CA GLN A 25 -1.29 14.24 0.60
C GLN A 25 -0.80 13.39 -0.57
N LEU A 26 0.41 13.68 -1.08
CA LEU A 26 1.04 12.92 -2.15
C LEU A 26 1.25 11.45 -1.75
N ALA A 27 1.71 11.19 -0.53
CA ALA A 27 1.90 9.85 0.00
C ALA A 27 0.58 9.07 0.07
N ARG A 28 -0.51 9.69 0.55
CA ARG A 28 -1.85 9.07 0.58
C ARG A 28 -2.37 8.76 -0.82
N LEU A 29 -2.19 9.68 -1.77
CA LEU A 29 -2.58 9.46 -3.15
C LEU A 29 -1.78 8.32 -3.79
N ALA A 30 -0.47 8.25 -3.54
CA ALA A 30 0.39 7.17 -4.01
C ALA A 30 -0.04 5.81 -3.41
N ALA A 31 -0.30 5.76 -2.10
CA ALA A 31 -0.81 4.56 -1.43
C ALA A 31 -2.16 4.12 -2.01
N ARG A 32 -3.09 5.06 -2.24
CA ARG A 32 -4.39 4.74 -2.83
C ARG A 32 -4.26 4.22 -4.26
N ARG A 33 -3.37 4.80 -5.08
CA ARG A 33 -3.08 4.32 -6.44
C ARG A 33 -2.50 2.91 -6.41
N ALA A 34 -1.53 2.65 -5.53
CA ALA A 34 -0.95 1.31 -5.37
C ALA A 34 -2.02 0.28 -4.95
N PHE A 35 -2.93 0.64 -4.04
CA PHE A 35 -4.05 -0.21 -3.66
C PHE A 35 -5.00 -0.52 -4.82
N VAL A 36 -5.43 0.50 -5.57
CA VAL A 36 -6.31 0.31 -6.73
C VAL A 36 -5.64 -0.55 -7.80
N ASN A 37 -4.36 -0.30 -8.08
CA ASN A 37 -3.59 -1.12 -9.02
C ASN A 37 -3.54 -2.58 -8.57
N LEU A 38 -3.28 -2.84 -7.29
CA LEU A 38 -3.28 -4.20 -6.75
C LEU A 38 -4.64 -4.88 -6.92
N LYS A 39 -5.76 -4.19 -6.64
CA LYS A 39 -7.11 -4.73 -6.88
C LYS A 39 -7.31 -5.13 -8.33
N GLN A 40 -6.86 -4.30 -9.27
CA GLN A 40 -6.95 -4.59 -10.70
C GLN A 40 -6.12 -5.81 -11.08
N THR A 41 -4.89 -5.94 -10.57
CA THR A 41 -4.05 -7.13 -10.79
C THR A 41 -4.73 -8.39 -10.27
N TYR A 42 -5.32 -8.37 -9.07
CA TYR A 42 -6.11 -9.50 -8.55
C TYR A 42 -7.23 -9.91 -9.51
N LEU A 43 -8.01 -8.93 -9.99
CA LEU A 43 -9.13 -9.21 -10.89
C LEU A 43 -8.67 -9.77 -12.23
N LEU A 44 -7.62 -9.18 -12.82
CA LEU A 44 -7.07 -9.62 -14.11
C LEU A 44 -6.56 -11.06 -14.04
N VAL A 45 -5.84 -11.43 -12.98
CA VAL A 45 -5.34 -12.80 -12.87
C VAL A 45 -6.48 -13.79 -12.58
N LEU A 46 -7.53 -13.35 -11.89
CA LEU A 46 -8.73 -14.14 -11.66
C LEU A 46 -9.61 -14.28 -12.91
N GLU A 47 -9.46 -13.48 -13.97
CA GLU A 47 -10.25 -13.63 -15.22
C GLU A 47 -10.04 -15.00 -15.87
N GLY A 48 -8.83 -15.55 -15.79
CA GLY A 48 -8.51 -16.88 -16.34
C GLY A 48 -9.03 -18.06 -15.51
N ALA A 49 -9.54 -17.83 -14.30
CA ALA A 49 -10.02 -18.89 -13.41
C ALA A 49 -11.54 -19.10 -13.54
N CYS A 50 -12.00 -20.32 -13.70
CA CYS A 50 -13.43 -20.65 -13.81
C CYS A 50 -13.97 -21.26 -12.51
N GLY A 51 -15.27 -21.06 -12.25
CA GLY A 51 -16.01 -21.72 -11.17
C GLY A 51 -16.41 -20.79 -10.01
N SER A 52 -17.31 -21.31 -9.16
CA SER A 52 -17.94 -20.56 -8.07
C SER A 52 -16.94 -19.94 -7.08
N ARG A 53 -15.80 -20.61 -6.84
CA ARG A 53 -14.73 -20.09 -5.99
C ARG A 53 -14.03 -18.87 -6.61
N ALA A 54 -13.82 -18.88 -7.93
CA ALA A 54 -13.25 -17.74 -8.65
C ALA A 54 -14.22 -16.54 -8.65
N ASP A 55 -15.52 -16.79 -8.86
CA ASP A 55 -16.55 -15.75 -8.78
C ASP A 55 -16.64 -15.12 -7.38
N TRP A 56 -16.61 -15.96 -6.34
CA TRP A 56 -16.58 -15.50 -4.95
C TRP A 56 -15.33 -14.65 -4.68
N LEU A 57 -14.15 -15.07 -5.12
CA LEU A 57 -12.92 -14.29 -4.95
C LEU A 57 -12.96 -12.95 -5.69
N ARG A 58 -13.48 -12.91 -6.93
CA ARG A 58 -13.67 -11.64 -7.64
C ARG A 58 -14.61 -10.70 -6.87
N HIS A 59 -15.67 -11.25 -6.27
CA HIS A 59 -16.56 -10.47 -5.41
C HIS A 59 -15.84 -9.93 -4.17
N GLN A 60 -15.10 -10.77 -3.45
CA GLN A 60 -14.32 -10.36 -2.27
C GLN A 60 -13.29 -9.28 -2.61
N VAL A 61 -12.56 -9.44 -3.71
CA VAL A 61 -11.60 -8.43 -4.19
C VAL A 61 -12.31 -7.11 -4.49
N ARG A 62 -13.49 -7.12 -5.11
CA ARG A 62 -14.26 -5.89 -5.35
C ARG A 62 -14.68 -5.21 -4.05
N GLN A 63 -15.11 -5.98 -3.05
CA GLN A 63 -15.55 -5.48 -1.74
C GLN A 63 -14.41 -5.03 -0.81
N ALA A 64 -13.17 -5.47 -1.05
CA ALA A 64 -12.02 -5.07 -0.25
C ALA A 64 -11.89 -3.53 -0.15
N ALA A 65 -11.95 -3.00 1.05
CA ALA A 65 -11.87 -1.56 1.33
C ALA A 65 -10.45 -1.16 1.72
N GLU A 66 -9.76 -2.07 2.43
CA GLU A 66 -8.43 -1.88 2.97
C GLU A 66 -7.42 -2.82 2.30
N PRO A 67 -6.13 -2.43 2.21
CA PRO A 67 -5.08 -3.32 1.72
C PRO A 67 -5.04 -4.66 2.46
N ALA A 68 -5.28 -4.65 3.77
CA ALA A 68 -5.22 -5.85 4.62
C ALA A 68 -6.19 -6.94 4.15
N ASP A 69 -7.36 -6.56 3.63
CA ASP A 69 -8.35 -7.49 3.09
C ASP A 69 -7.75 -8.27 1.90
N LEU A 70 -7.06 -7.57 1.00
CA LEU A 70 -6.37 -8.20 -0.14
C LEU A 70 -5.24 -9.11 0.31
N TRP A 71 -4.51 -8.74 1.37
CA TRP A 71 -3.47 -9.59 1.93
C TRP A 71 -4.04 -10.93 2.42
N LEU A 72 -5.20 -10.92 3.09
CA LEU A 72 -5.84 -12.14 3.57
C LEU A 72 -6.28 -13.05 2.42
N LEU A 73 -6.74 -12.49 1.29
CA LEU A 73 -7.18 -13.25 0.12
C LEU A 73 -6.04 -13.90 -0.66
N ARG A 74 -4.78 -13.45 -0.48
CA ARG A 74 -3.63 -13.88 -1.30
C ARG A 74 -3.45 -15.39 -1.38
N GLY A 75 -3.64 -16.11 -0.27
CA GLY A 75 -3.44 -17.56 -0.22
C GLY A 75 -4.43 -18.29 -1.12
N LEU A 76 -5.71 -17.93 -1.00
CA LEU A 76 -6.79 -18.53 -1.78
C LEU A 76 -6.63 -18.23 -3.28
N VAL A 77 -6.14 -17.04 -3.62
CA VAL A 77 -5.86 -16.67 -5.01
C VAL A 77 -4.66 -17.47 -5.52
N PHE A 78 -3.56 -17.54 -4.77
CA PHE A 78 -2.38 -18.32 -5.17
C PHE A 78 -2.62 -19.82 -5.30
N GLU A 79 -3.62 -20.38 -4.61
CA GLU A 79 -4.05 -21.78 -4.80
C GLU A 79 -4.73 -21.99 -6.16
N LEU A 80 -5.43 -21.00 -6.69
CA LEU A 80 -6.11 -21.08 -7.99
C LEU A 80 -5.22 -20.68 -9.17
N LEU A 81 -4.14 -19.97 -8.89
CA LEU A 81 -3.25 -19.42 -9.91
C LEU A 81 -2.16 -20.43 -10.31
N PRO A 82 -2.04 -20.79 -11.60
CA PRO A 82 -0.86 -21.49 -12.10
C PRO A 82 0.38 -20.60 -11.98
N ASP A 83 1.57 -21.22 -11.96
CA ASP A 83 2.85 -20.52 -11.89
C ASP A 83 3.12 -19.77 -13.20
N THR A 84 2.70 -18.51 -13.25
CA THR A 84 2.61 -17.69 -14.46
C THR A 84 3.11 -16.28 -14.18
N ALA A 85 3.32 -15.49 -15.23
CA ALA A 85 3.67 -14.07 -15.12
C ALA A 85 2.69 -13.28 -14.24
N GLY A 86 1.39 -13.63 -14.27
CA GLY A 86 0.36 -13.01 -13.42
C GLY A 86 0.59 -13.25 -11.93
N ARG A 87 1.08 -14.43 -11.56
CA ARG A 87 1.44 -14.77 -10.17
C ARG A 87 2.59 -13.90 -9.66
N ALA A 88 3.64 -13.76 -10.48
CA ALA A 88 4.81 -12.94 -10.14
C ALA A 88 4.44 -11.44 -10.02
N GLU A 89 3.59 -10.93 -10.91
CA GLU A 89 3.12 -9.55 -10.85
C GLU A 89 2.29 -9.28 -9.59
N LEU A 90 1.37 -10.20 -9.26
CA LEU A 90 0.58 -10.11 -8.03
C LEU A 90 1.47 -10.08 -6.78
N GLN A 91 2.50 -10.93 -6.75
CA GLN A 91 3.46 -10.98 -5.65
C GLN A 91 4.26 -9.68 -5.53
N ARG A 92 4.70 -9.08 -6.64
CA ARG A 92 5.39 -7.78 -6.64
C ARG A 92 4.47 -6.64 -6.16
N GLY A 93 3.21 -6.63 -6.59
CA GLY A 93 2.20 -5.68 -6.12
C GLY A 93 1.98 -5.77 -4.61
N LEU A 94 1.88 -6.99 -4.06
CA LEU A 94 1.78 -7.22 -2.62
C LEU A 94 3.00 -6.71 -1.86
N HIS A 95 4.22 -6.96 -2.34
CA HIS A 95 5.44 -6.44 -1.71
C HIS A 95 5.55 -4.92 -1.72
N THR A 96 4.96 -4.25 -2.73
CA THR A 96 4.92 -2.78 -2.77
C THR A 96 4.07 -2.19 -1.65
N LEU A 97 2.90 -2.79 -1.37
CA LEU A 97 1.98 -2.31 -0.33
C LEU A 97 2.31 -2.84 1.06
N PHE A 98 2.90 -4.02 1.12
CA PHE A 98 3.34 -4.69 2.34
C PHE A 98 4.84 -4.93 2.24
N PRO A 99 5.65 -3.86 2.29
CA PRO A 99 7.08 -4.03 2.34
C PRO A 99 7.41 -4.95 3.52
N PRO A 100 8.32 -5.93 3.35
CA PRO A 100 8.79 -6.71 4.48
C PRO A 100 9.20 -5.71 5.55
N ARG A 101 8.69 -5.86 6.77
CA ARG A 101 9.16 -5.05 7.90
C ARG A 101 10.67 -5.31 7.93
N SER A 102 11.48 -4.34 7.48
CA SER A 102 12.92 -4.38 7.71
C SER A 102 13.09 -4.70 9.18
N ALA A 103 14.03 -5.60 9.50
CA ALA A 103 14.32 -6.07 10.85
C ALA A 103 14.86 -4.96 11.78
N LEU A 104 14.27 -3.76 11.73
CA LEU A 104 14.42 -2.66 12.66
C LEU A 104 13.62 -2.89 13.95
N SER A 105 13.20 -4.13 14.22
CA SER A 105 13.10 -4.56 15.61
C SER A 105 14.50 -4.97 16.03
N GLY A 106 15.35 -3.96 16.20
CA GLY A 106 16.54 -4.08 17.04
C GLY A 106 16.04 -4.30 18.46
N PHE A 107 15.67 -5.54 18.77
CA PHE A 107 15.69 -6.01 20.14
C PHE A 107 17.17 -6.09 20.48
N THR A 108 17.72 -5.01 21.02
CA THR A 108 19.03 -5.03 21.66
C THR A 108 18.76 -5.52 23.08
N PRO A 109 18.96 -6.81 23.40
CA PRO A 109 18.85 -7.22 24.79
C PRO A 109 19.95 -6.52 25.57
N LEU A 110 19.57 -5.79 26.62
CA LEU A 110 20.50 -5.29 27.62
C LEU A 110 20.92 -6.51 28.46
N PHE A 111 22.10 -7.06 28.16
CA PHE A 111 22.84 -7.93 29.06
C PHE A 111 24.18 -7.28 29.39
#